data_AF-V9GDS3-F1
#
_entry.id   AF-V9GDS3-F1
#
_cell.length_a   1.000
_cell.length_b   1.000
_cell.length_c   1.000
_cell.angle_alpha   90.00
_cell.angle_beta   90.00
_cell.angle_gamma   90.00
#
_symmetry.space_group_name_H-M   'P 1'
#
loop_
_entity.id
_entity.type
_entity.pdbx_description
1 polymer ?
#
loop_
_entity_poly.entity_id
_entity_poly.type
_entity_poly.pdbx_seq_one_letter_code
_entity_poly.pdbx_strand_id
1 'polypeptide(L)' 'MLTIHQSIPLQGIANVVISVEVSRLNEELDDLLDGLRRISGVRRVQMIGQG' A
#
# COMPACT_ATOMS: atom_id res chain seq x y z
N MET A 1 10.12 3.50 -1.83
CA MET A 1 9.58 2.23 -1.29
C MET A 1 10.72 1.45 -0.66
N LEU A 2 10.54 0.93 0.55
CA LEU A 2 11.56 0.17 1.27
C LEU A 2 11.36 -1.34 1.07
N THR A 3 10.15 -1.84 1.33
CA THR A 3 9.82 -3.27 1.19
C THR A 3 8.39 -3.48 0.71
N ILE A 4 8.16 -4.56 -0.04
CA ILE A 4 6.83 -5.14 -0.29
C ILE A 4 6.85 -6.57 0.24
N HIS A 5 5.89 -6.87 1.10
CA HIS A 5 5.61 -8.22 1.56
C HIS A 5 4.18 -8.61 1.17
N GLN A 6 4.05 -9.66 0.37
CA GLN A 6 2.76 -10.17 -0.12
C GLN A 6 2.53 -11.59 0.38
N SER A 7 1.34 -11.87 0.91
CA SER A 7 0.92 -13.24 1.21
C SER A 7 0.58 -14.00 -0.07
N ILE A 8 0.71 -15.33 -0.01
CA ILE A 8 0.15 -16.20 -1.06
C ILE A 8 -1.36 -15.92 -1.17
N PRO A 9 -1.92 -15.75 -2.39
CA PRO A 9 -3.34 -15.53 -2.54
C PRO A 9 -4.15 -16.73 -2.02
N LEU A 10 -5.05 -16.48 -1.07
CA LEU A 10 -6.04 -17.45 -0.64
C LEU A 10 -7.39 -17.03 -1.21
N GLN A 11 -8.02 -17.92 -1.97
CA GLN A 11 -9.30 -17.65 -2.65
C GLN A 11 -9.26 -16.41 -3.57
N GLY A 12 -8.11 -16.17 -4.21
CA GLY A 12 -7.91 -15.03 -5.11
C GLY A 12 -7.67 -13.70 -4.40
N ILE A 13 -7.44 -13.70 -3.08
CA ILE A 13 -7.14 -12.50 -2.30
C ILE A 13 -5.76 -12.65 -1.66
N ALA A 14 -4.89 -11.67 -1.84
CA ALA A 14 -3.60 -11.57 -1.15
C ALA A 14 -3.55 -10.31 -0.28
N ASN A 15 -2.94 -10.44 0.89
CA ASN A 15 -2.61 -9.29 1.71
C ASN A 15 -1.23 -8.78 1.31
N VAL A 16 -1.11 -7.46 1.13
CA VAL A 16 0.15 -6.79 0.79
C VAL A 16 0.45 -5.76 1.86
N VAL A 17 1.64 -5.83 2.44
CA VAL A 17 2.20 -4.84 3.36
C VAL A 17 3.33 -4.14 2.64
N ILE A 18 3.28 -2.81 2.62
CA ILE A 18 4.26 -1.97 1.93
C ILE A 18 4.88 -1.04 2.98
N SER A 19 6.20 -1.04 3.06
CA SER A 19 6.94 -0.03 3.83
C SER A 19 7.40 1.07 2.88
N VAL A 20 7.08 2.32 3.21
CA VAL A 20 7.41 3.51 2.42
C VAL A 20 8.13 4.54 3.29
N GLU A 21 9.13 5.19 2.71
CA GLU A 21 9.83 6.31 3.32
C GLU A 21 9.14 7.60 2.84
N VAL A 22 8.37 8.22 3.75
CA VAL A 22 7.51 9.38 3.42
C VAL A 22 8.33 10.63 3.09
N SER A 23 9.51 10.79 3.72
CA SER A 23 10.40 11.94 3.51
C SER A 23 10.94 12.08 2.08
N ARG A 24 10.79 11.04 1.24
CA ARG A 24 11.23 11.04 -0.17
C ARG A 24 10.06 10.98 -1.15
N LEU A 25 8.83 11.16 -0.68
CA LEU A 25 7.68 11.23 -1.59
C LEU A 25 7.66 12.59 -2.27
N ASN A 26 7.51 12.57 -3.60
CA ASN A 26 7.32 13.76 -4.42
C ASN A 26 5.86 14.26 -4.42
N GLU A 27 4.97 13.47 -3.82
CA GLU A 27 3.53 13.70 -3.73
C GLU A 27 3.08 13.52 -2.26
N GLU A 28 1.89 14.01 -1.92
CA GLU A 28 1.36 13.83 -0.57
C GLU A 28 1.05 12.35 -0.30
N LEU A 29 1.19 11.94 0.96
CA LEU A 29 0.90 10.55 1.36
C LEU A 29 -0.55 10.16 1.06
N ASP A 30 -1.48 11.10 1.16
CA ASP A 30 -2.89 10.86 0.84
C ASP A 30 -3.10 10.61 -0.65
N ASP A 31 -2.39 11.31 -1.53
CA ASP A 31 -2.43 11.08 -2.99
C ASP A 31 -1.96 9.67 -3.34
N LEU A 32 -0.88 9.21 -2.69
CA LEU A 32 -0.37 7.84 -2.84
C LEU A 32 -1.42 6.80 -2.39
N LEU A 33 -2.04 7.01 -1.23
CA LEU A 33 -3.06 6.10 -0.70
C LEU A 33 -4.29 6.06 -1.63
N ASP A 34 -4.70 7.20 -2.17
CA ASP A 34 -5.79 7.28 -3.14
C ASP A 34 -5.43 6.64 -4.48
N GLY A 35 -4.19 6.80 -4.93
CA GLY A 35 -3.64 6.06 -6.06
C GLY A 35 -3.79 4.55 -5.88
N LEU A 36 -3.39 4.02 -4.72
CA LEU A 36 -3.51 2.59 -4.41
C LEU A 36 -4.97 2.12 -4.37
N ARG A 37 -5.89 2.92 -3.82
CA ARG A 37 -7.32 2.60 -3.78
C ARG A 37 -7.96 2.51 -5.16
N ARG A 38 -7.44 3.25 -6.14
CA ARG A 38 -7.94 3.24 -7.53
C ARG A 38 -7.44 2.06 -8.37
N ILE A 39 -6.46 1.30 -7.88
CA ILE A 39 -5.95 0.12 -8.60
C ILE A 39 -7.03 -0.98 -8.63
N SER A 40 -7.33 -1.49 -9.82
CA SER A 40 -8.27 -2.59 -9.99
C SER A 40 -7.88 -3.80 -9.15
N GLY A 41 -8.83 -4.34 -8.38
CA GLY A 41 -8.61 -5.48 -7.48
C GLY A 41 -8.16 -5.10 -6.07
N VAL A 42 -7.76 -3.84 -5.82
CA VAL A 42 -7.51 -3.37 -4.45
C VAL A 42 -8.84 -3.14 -3.74
N ARG A 43 -9.12 -3.98 -2.73
CA ARG A 43 -10.37 -3.91 -1.96
C ARG A 43 -10.33 -2.93 -0.79
N ARG A 44 -9.14 -2.71 -0.23
CA ARG A 44 -8.92 -1.85 0.94
C ARG A 44 -7.45 -1.43 1.00
N VAL A 45 -7.22 -0.18 1.38
CA VAL A 45 -5.89 0.36 1.72
C VAL A 45 -6.00 1.02 3.09
N GLN A 46 -5.11 0.64 4.01
CA GLN A 46 -5.06 1.18 5.36
C GLN A 46 -3.61 1.42 5.77
N MET A 47 -3.34 2.56 6.39
CA MET A 47 -2.08 2.84 7.06
C MET A 47 -2.07 2.17 8.44
N ILE A 48 -1.09 1.32 8.68
CA ILE A 48 -0.95 0.51 9.91
C ILE A 48 0.02 1.11 10.93
N GLY A 49 0.78 2.15 10.56
CA GLY A 49 1.64 2.92 11.46
C GLY A 49 2.43 3.99 10.69
N GLN A 50 2.76 5.09 11.38
CA GLN A 50 3.74 6.08 10.93
C GLN A 50 4.80 6.25 12.02
N GLY A 51 6.06 6.45 11.61
CA GLY A 51 7.19 6.75 12.49
C GLY A 51 7.86 8.03 12.03
#